data_AF-A0A509AF13-F1
#
_entry.id   AF-A0A509AF13-F1
#
_cell.length_a   1.000
_cell.length_b   1.000
_cell.length_c   1.000
_cell.angle_alpha   90.00
_cell.angle_beta   90.00
_cell.angle_gamma   90.00
#
_symmetry.space_group_name_H-M   'P 1'
#
loop_
_entity.id
_entity.type
_entity.pdbx_description
1 polymer ?
#
loop_
_entity_poly.entity_id
_entity_poly.type
_entity_poly.pdbx_seq_one_letter_code
_entity_poly.pdbx_strand_id
1 'polypeptide(L)'
;MGIINSTTYNNIDDDDGNYNTRAIQFNSPIISRTNSNQLYDLPTQGPNINVQRTSVVRNYVNLRRKTLQIINDGNNVYLINFFFDALYDVEISIHFCCKEGFTEKRELFYSPGKYKTITKVFPKEINQMYISQPEEGINLKLFDINDLKSKPNYEYIIPILIILKAIGTPVPQAQYNYAYLEEKEIKENKKSEKEYRIVLYRQKIQFANKYFEVQEIFGIEKSNTPPLNPVDTSLSGKECVICLTEEGNTAILPCRHMCLCNTCANIIRMQNTKCPICRQGIKGLLQIAVDNKKESSIE
;
A
#
# COMPACT_ATOMS: atom_id res chain seq x y z
N MET A 1 0.16 -12.11 0.79
CA MET A 1 -1.08 -11.78 0.06
C MET A 1 -1.19 -10.27 0.02
N GLY A 2 -1.23 -9.67 -1.17
CA GLY A 2 -1.51 -8.24 -1.33
C GLY A 2 -3.00 -8.05 -1.59
N ILE A 3 -3.63 -7.07 -0.96
CA ILE A 3 -5.00 -6.67 -1.25
C ILE A 3 -4.95 -5.49 -2.19
N ILE A 4 -5.73 -5.58 -3.25
CA ILE A 4 -5.74 -4.63 -4.35
C ILE A 4 -6.97 -3.72 -4.17
N ASN A 5 -6.77 -2.42 -3.96
CA ASN A 5 -7.86 -1.45 -4.00
C ASN A 5 -8.06 -0.93 -5.42
N SER A 6 -9.29 -1.05 -5.93
CA SER A 6 -9.74 -0.37 -7.13
C SER A 6 -10.30 1.01 -6.77
N THR A 7 -9.45 2.03 -6.69
CA THR A 7 -9.90 3.43 -6.67
C THR A 7 -9.78 4.01 -8.07
N THR A 8 -10.91 4.11 -8.78
CA THR A 8 -11.01 4.96 -9.96
C THR A 8 -11.14 6.41 -9.48
N TYR A 9 -10.06 7.19 -9.57
CA TYR A 9 -10.13 8.64 -9.41
C TYR A 9 -10.65 9.25 -10.72
N ASN A 10 -11.89 9.71 -10.71
CA ASN A 10 -12.37 10.68 -11.68
C ASN A 10 -11.97 12.07 -11.15
N ASN A 11 -10.96 12.68 -11.74
CA ASN A 11 -10.65 14.09 -11.52
C ASN A 11 -11.55 14.92 -12.45
N ILE A 12 -12.51 15.63 -11.86
CA ILE A 12 -13.14 16.79 -12.50
C ILE A 12 -12.47 18.00 -11.85
N ASP A 13 -11.76 18.74 -12.67
CA ASP A 13 -11.20 20.05 -12.37
C ASP A 13 -12.36 21.05 -12.30
N ASP A 14 -12.52 21.76 -11.19
CA ASP A 14 -13.33 22.98 -11.15
C ASP A 14 -12.41 24.13 -10.75
N ASP A 15 -12.11 24.92 -11.78
CA ASP A 15 -11.52 26.24 -11.74
C ASP A 15 -12.60 27.29 -11.34
N ASP A 16 -12.12 28.49 -11.01
CA ASP A 16 -12.83 29.75 -10.87
C ASP A 16 -13.40 30.20 -9.49
N GLY A 17 -12.80 31.27 -8.98
CA GLY A 17 -13.35 32.59 -9.32
C GLY A 17 -14.47 33.16 -8.43
N ASN A 18 -14.08 33.61 -7.23
CA ASN A 18 -14.62 34.73 -6.46
C ASN A 18 -15.78 35.58 -7.07
N TYR A 19 -17.00 35.49 -6.50
CA TYR A 19 -17.95 36.62 -6.46
C TYR A 19 -18.80 36.62 -5.18
N ASN A 20 -18.76 37.75 -4.47
CA ASN A 20 -19.66 38.16 -3.39
C ASN A 20 -21.15 38.04 -3.76
N THR A 21 -22.00 37.51 -2.87
CA THR A 21 -23.32 38.14 -2.60
C THR A 21 -23.98 37.66 -1.30
N ARG A 22 -24.05 38.61 -0.36
CA ARG A 22 -25.13 38.94 0.61
C ARG A 22 -26.01 37.81 1.18
N ALA A 23 -25.87 37.65 2.51
CA ALA A 23 -26.82 37.02 3.41
C ALA A 23 -28.21 37.68 3.33
N ILE A 24 -29.26 36.84 3.29
CA ILE A 24 -30.63 37.25 3.59
C ILE A 24 -31.16 36.30 4.66
N GLN A 25 -31.29 36.84 5.88
CA GLN A 25 -32.11 36.29 6.96
C GLN A 25 -33.57 36.23 6.52
N PHE A 26 -34.23 35.11 6.75
CA PHE A 26 -35.69 35.09 6.87
C PHE A 26 -36.12 34.49 8.20
N ASN A 27 -36.94 35.27 8.89
CA ASN A 27 -37.47 35.09 10.22
C ASN A 27 -38.30 33.81 10.38
N SER A 28 -38.14 33.18 11.54
CA SER A 28 -39.10 32.25 12.12
C SER A 28 -40.44 32.94 12.42
N PRO A 29 -41.57 32.24 12.34
CA PRO A 29 -42.75 32.58 13.13
C PRO A 29 -42.99 31.59 14.26
N ILE A 30 -43.61 32.13 15.31
CA ILE A 30 -43.82 31.60 16.65
C ILE A 30 -45.13 30.78 16.70
N ILE A 31 -45.01 29.55 17.23
CA ILE A 31 -45.91 28.78 18.13
C ILE A 31 -47.45 28.87 17.94
N SER A 32 -48.07 27.70 17.72
CA SER A 32 -49.30 27.31 18.43
C SER A 32 -49.37 25.79 18.63
N ARG A 33 -49.60 25.39 19.88
CA ARG A 33 -49.74 24.00 20.34
C ARG A 33 -51.13 23.46 19.98
N THR A 34 -51.23 22.19 19.60
CA THR A 34 -52.10 21.20 20.29
C THR A 34 -51.98 19.79 19.67
N ASN A 35 -52.08 18.80 20.56
CA ASN A 35 -52.48 17.40 20.37
C ASN A 35 -51.53 16.37 19.74
N SER A 36 -50.93 15.59 20.64
CA SER A 36 -50.97 14.11 20.68
C SER A 36 -50.74 13.35 19.37
N ASN A 37 -49.53 12.80 19.22
CA ASN A 37 -49.35 11.35 19.10
C ASN A 37 -47.86 11.00 19.21
N GLN A 38 -47.57 9.94 19.96
CA GLN A 38 -46.26 9.30 20.02
C GLN A 38 -45.84 8.88 18.60
N LEU A 39 -44.92 9.63 18.01
CA LEU A 39 -44.13 9.18 16.87
C LEU A 39 -42.76 8.84 17.43
N TYR A 40 -42.48 7.55 17.49
CA TYR A 40 -41.16 6.99 17.72
C TYR A 40 -40.15 7.74 16.84
N ASP A 41 -39.17 8.38 17.46
CA ASP A 41 -38.00 8.91 16.75
C ASP A 41 -37.37 7.75 15.97
N LEU A 42 -37.60 7.72 14.66
CA LEU A 42 -36.80 6.90 13.76
C LEU A 42 -35.36 7.36 13.95
N PRO A 43 -34.42 6.46 14.30
CA PRO A 43 -33.02 6.86 14.41
C PRO A 43 -32.61 7.49 13.09
N THR A 44 -32.09 8.72 13.18
CA THR A 44 -31.46 9.42 12.08
C THR A 44 -30.54 8.44 11.37
N GLN A 45 -30.78 8.23 10.07
CA GLN A 45 -29.96 7.33 9.26
C GLN A 45 -28.51 7.76 9.47
N GLY A 46 -27.72 6.87 10.09
CA GLY A 46 -26.32 7.12 10.35
C GLY A 46 -25.58 7.49 9.06
N PRO A 47 -24.38 8.07 9.17
CA PRO A 47 -23.62 8.47 8.00
C PRO A 47 -23.49 7.29 7.04
N ASN A 48 -23.91 7.47 5.79
CA ASN A 48 -23.89 6.40 4.80
C ASN A 48 -22.44 6.19 4.33
N ILE A 49 -21.64 5.48 5.15
CA ILE A 49 -20.23 5.21 4.88
C ILE A 49 -20.11 4.28 3.67
N ASN A 50 -19.33 4.69 2.67
CA ASN A 50 -19.11 3.91 1.47
C ASN A 50 -18.40 2.58 1.81
N VAL A 51 -18.95 1.48 1.30
CA VAL A 51 -18.39 0.13 1.42
C VAL A 51 -17.83 -0.28 0.07
N GLN A 52 -16.51 -0.45 0.00
CA GLN A 52 -15.82 -0.96 -1.18
C GLN A 52 -15.57 -2.46 -1.00
N ARG A 53 -15.93 -3.27 -2.00
CA ARG A 53 -15.60 -4.70 -2.04
C ARG A 53 -14.36 -4.91 -2.90
N THR A 54 -13.41 -5.68 -2.40
CA THR A 54 -12.20 -6.08 -3.13
C THR A 54 -12.07 -7.59 -3.21
N SER A 55 -11.57 -8.08 -4.34
CA SER A 55 -11.21 -9.48 -4.56
C SER A 55 -9.72 -9.69 -4.27
N VAL A 56 -9.39 -10.80 -3.61
CA VAL A 56 -7.99 -11.19 -3.42
C VAL A 56 -7.41 -11.68 -4.75
N VAL A 57 -6.41 -10.97 -5.27
CA VAL A 57 -5.66 -11.39 -6.46
C VAL A 57 -4.35 -12.02 -6.02
N ARG A 58 -4.04 -13.19 -6.55
CA ARG A 58 -2.74 -13.85 -6.31
C ARG A 58 -1.65 -13.06 -7.03
N ASN A 59 -0.69 -12.57 -6.27
CA ASN A 59 0.50 -11.93 -6.82
C ASN A 59 1.52 -13.02 -7.18
N TYR A 60 1.95 -13.05 -8.45
CA TYR A 60 2.89 -14.02 -9.01
C TYR A 60 4.31 -13.75 -8.56
N VAL A 61 4.66 -12.49 -8.33
CA VAL A 61 6.02 -12.09 -7.94
C VAL A 61 5.95 -11.08 -6.81
N ASN A 62 6.73 -11.29 -5.74
CA ASN A 62 6.66 -10.48 -4.55
C ASN A 62 8.04 -10.25 -3.93
N LEU A 63 8.53 -9.01 -4.04
CA LEU A 63 9.65 -8.51 -3.26
C LEU A 63 9.22 -8.33 -1.80
N ARG A 64 9.98 -8.94 -0.89
CA ARG A 64 9.72 -8.84 0.55
C ARG A 64 10.27 -7.51 1.07
N ARG A 65 9.37 -6.53 1.21
CA ARG A 65 9.66 -5.15 1.62
C ARG A 65 10.70 -5.02 2.75
N LYS A 66 10.56 -5.79 3.83
CA LYS A 66 11.44 -5.71 5.02
C LYS A 66 12.85 -6.27 4.80
N THR A 67 13.09 -6.95 3.68
CA THR A 67 14.39 -7.56 3.35
C THR A 67 15.22 -6.73 2.39
N LEU A 68 14.67 -5.64 1.84
CA LEU A 68 15.42 -4.76 0.96
C LEU A 68 16.48 -4.01 1.74
N GLN A 69 17.74 -4.24 1.39
CA GLN A 69 18.88 -3.61 2.01
C GLN A 69 19.88 -3.18 0.94
N ILE A 70 20.79 -2.31 1.37
CA ILE A 70 21.91 -1.85 0.57
C ILE A 70 23.20 -2.09 1.36
N ILE A 71 24.21 -2.62 0.70
CA ILE A 71 25.49 -2.99 1.30
C ILE A 71 26.58 -2.15 0.63
N ASN A 72 27.45 -1.53 1.42
CA ASN A 72 28.64 -0.86 0.91
C ASN A 72 29.73 -1.90 0.67
N ASP A 73 30.10 -2.11 -0.60
CA ASP A 73 31.16 -3.04 -1.03
C ASP A 73 32.57 -2.39 -1.00
N GLY A 74 32.66 -1.17 -0.44
CA GLY A 74 33.86 -0.35 -0.45
C GLY A 74 33.90 0.59 -1.65
N ASN A 75 34.84 1.54 -1.63
CA ASN A 75 35.01 2.54 -2.68
C ASN A 75 33.76 3.39 -3.04
N ASN A 76 32.74 3.43 -2.16
CA ASN A 76 31.41 4.01 -2.41
C ASN A 76 30.60 3.27 -3.49
N VAL A 77 30.87 1.99 -3.70
CA VAL A 77 30.04 1.09 -4.50
C VAL A 77 29.01 0.45 -3.58
N TYR A 78 27.73 0.61 -3.91
CA TYR A 78 26.64 0.11 -3.11
C TYR A 78 25.83 -0.95 -3.85
N LEU A 79 25.64 -2.09 -3.20
CA LEU A 79 24.98 -3.28 -3.74
C LEU A 79 23.60 -3.46 -3.13
N ILE A 80 22.61 -3.81 -3.95
CA ILE A 80 21.25 -4.08 -3.48
C ILE A 80 21.09 -5.57 -3.26
N ASN A 81 20.45 -5.94 -2.15
CA ASN A 81 19.94 -7.28 -1.95
C ASN A 81 18.51 -7.25 -1.39
N PHE A 82 17.77 -8.33 -1.65
CA PHE A 82 16.45 -8.57 -1.10
C PHE A 82 16.01 -10.00 -1.33
N PHE A 83 15.09 -10.48 -0.51
CA PHE A 83 14.37 -11.71 -0.77
C PHE A 83 13.10 -11.44 -1.57
N PHE A 84 12.76 -12.39 -2.44
CA PHE A 84 11.53 -12.37 -3.22
C PHE A 84 10.92 -13.76 -3.36
N ASP A 85 9.64 -13.78 -3.67
CA ASP A 85 8.88 -14.98 -3.99
C ASP A 85 8.42 -14.91 -5.44
N ALA A 86 8.61 -15.97 -6.21
CA ALA A 86 8.21 -16.04 -7.62
C ALA A 86 7.45 -17.35 -7.90
N LEU A 87 6.21 -17.23 -8.38
CA LEU A 87 5.36 -18.37 -8.79
C LEU A 87 5.58 -18.76 -10.27
N TYR A 88 6.23 -17.87 -11.02
CA TYR A 88 6.64 -18.03 -12.40
C TYR A 88 8.08 -17.54 -12.53
N ASP A 89 8.77 -17.90 -13.60
CA ASP A 89 10.07 -17.34 -13.90
C ASP A 89 9.95 -15.82 -13.93
N VAL A 90 10.95 -15.12 -13.39
CA VAL A 90 10.87 -13.69 -13.13
C VAL A 90 12.08 -12.97 -13.71
N GLU A 91 11.81 -11.92 -14.45
CA GLU A 91 12.80 -10.93 -14.85
C GLU A 91 12.82 -9.81 -13.81
N ILE A 92 13.97 -9.62 -13.16
CA ILE A 92 14.21 -8.56 -12.19
C ILE A 92 15.04 -7.48 -12.87
N SER A 93 14.48 -6.27 -12.94
CA SER A 93 15.17 -5.10 -13.49
C SER A 93 15.34 -4.02 -12.42
N ILE A 94 16.56 -3.48 -12.30
CA ILE A 94 16.89 -2.38 -11.39
C ILE A 94 17.30 -1.17 -12.22
N HIS A 95 16.60 -0.06 -11.99
CA HIS A 95 16.85 1.22 -12.65
C HIS A 95 17.24 2.26 -11.59
N PHE A 96 18.46 2.79 -11.73
CA PHE A 96 18.97 3.85 -10.87
C PHE A 96 18.72 5.23 -11.50
N CYS A 97 18.39 6.22 -10.66
CA CYS A 97 18.18 7.61 -11.06
C CYS A 97 17.10 7.76 -12.15
N CYS A 98 16.00 7.03 -11.99
CA CYS A 98 14.88 7.09 -12.93
C CYS A 98 14.27 8.49 -12.96
N LYS A 99 13.97 9.00 -14.15
CA LYS A 99 13.06 10.13 -14.29
C LYS A 99 11.65 9.59 -14.47
N GLU A 100 10.74 10.05 -13.64
CA GLU A 100 9.32 9.81 -13.77
C GLU A 100 8.76 10.71 -14.87
N GLY A 101 8.03 10.11 -15.81
CA GLY A 101 7.34 10.80 -16.90
C GLY A 101 5.92 10.26 -17.07
N PHE A 102 5.11 10.99 -17.81
CA PHE A 102 3.75 10.58 -18.18
C PHE A 102 3.65 10.49 -19.70
N THR A 103 3.11 9.39 -20.21
CA THR A 103 2.73 9.29 -21.63
C THR A 103 1.54 10.20 -21.91
N GLU A 104 1.22 10.40 -23.19
CA GLU A 104 0.03 11.15 -23.63
C GLU A 104 -1.28 10.61 -23.02
N LYS A 105 -1.29 9.31 -22.67
CA LYS A 105 -2.41 8.64 -21.99
C LYS A 105 -2.41 8.82 -20.47
N ARG A 106 -1.55 9.69 -19.93
CA ARG A 106 -1.26 9.85 -18.49
C ARG A 106 -0.75 8.56 -17.83
N GLU A 107 -0.14 7.66 -18.61
CA GLU A 107 0.48 6.45 -18.05
C GLU A 107 1.90 6.78 -17.59
N LEU A 108 2.22 6.34 -16.39
CA LEU A 108 3.49 6.61 -15.75
C LEU A 108 4.60 5.77 -16.39
N PHE A 109 5.64 6.40 -16.91
CA PHE A 109 6.82 5.71 -17.42
C PHE A 109 8.08 6.17 -16.69
N TYR A 110 9.08 5.29 -16.69
CA TYR A 110 10.39 5.57 -16.08
C TYR A 110 11.43 5.49 -17.17
N SER A 111 12.11 6.60 -17.41
CA SER A 111 13.26 6.59 -18.31
C SER A 111 14.52 6.26 -17.50
N PRO A 112 15.35 5.30 -17.97
CA PRO A 112 16.64 5.04 -17.37
C PRO A 112 17.46 6.33 -17.32
N GLY A 113 18.10 6.60 -16.17
CA GLY A 113 19.02 7.72 -16.04
C GLY A 113 20.37 7.45 -16.73
N LYS A 114 21.45 8.06 -16.23
CA LYS A 114 22.82 7.84 -16.72
C LYS A 114 23.36 6.42 -16.47
N TYR A 115 22.66 5.61 -15.67
CA TYR A 115 23.10 4.27 -15.27
C TYR A 115 22.46 3.19 -16.14
N LYS A 116 23.25 2.16 -16.46
CA LYS A 116 22.77 0.97 -17.14
C LYS A 116 21.71 0.29 -16.28
N THR A 117 20.61 -0.11 -16.92
CA THR A 117 19.61 -0.98 -16.28
C THR A 117 20.22 -2.37 -16.11
N ILE A 118 20.15 -2.89 -14.89
CA ILE A 118 20.57 -4.27 -14.60
C ILE A 118 19.33 -5.14 -14.68
N THR A 119 19.40 -6.18 -15.51
CA THR A 119 18.31 -7.13 -15.70
C THR A 119 18.83 -8.54 -15.52
N LYS A 120 18.16 -9.33 -14.67
CA LYS A 120 18.48 -10.74 -14.40
C LYS A 120 17.22 -11.58 -14.42
N VAL A 121 17.33 -12.82 -14.89
CA VAL A 121 16.21 -13.78 -14.89
C VAL A 121 16.46 -14.81 -13.80
N PHE A 122 15.41 -15.14 -13.05
CA PHE A 122 15.40 -16.14 -12.00
C PHE A 122 14.27 -17.15 -12.27
N PRO A 123 14.46 -18.43 -11.91
CA PRO A 123 13.42 -19.45 -12.07
C PRO A 123 12.25 -19.22 -11.11
N LYS A 124 11.13 -19.91 -11.36
CA LYS A 124 9.98 -19.97 -10.45
C LYS A 124 10.32 -20.65 -9.11
N GLU A 125 10.61 -19.86 -8.09
CA GLU A 125 10.86 -20.38 -6.74
C GLU A 125 10.52 -19.32 -5.68
N ILE A 126 10.12 -19.80 -4.50
CA ILE A 126 9.83 -18.94 -3.34
C ILE A 126 11.10 -18.75 -2.51
N ASN A 127 11.18 -17.65 -1.75
CA ASN A 127 12.32 -17.36 -0.86
C ASN A 127 13.68 -17.27 -1.56
N GLN A 128 13.69 -16.85 -2.82
CA GLN A 128 14.93 -16.58 -3.55
C GLN A 128 15.55 -15.25 -3.09
N MET A 129 16.87 -15.14 -3.23
CA MET A 129 17.61 -13.93 -2.89
C MET A 129 18.17 -13.29 -4.16
N TYR A 130 17.87 -12.00 -4.34
CA TYR A 130 18.58 -11.17 -5.29
C TYR A 130 19.80 -10.57 -4.61
N ILE A 131 20.95 -10.61 -5.28
CA ILE A 131 22.17 -9.90 -4.88
C ILE A 131 22.82 -9.27 -6.12
N SER A 132 23.12 -7.97 -6.03
CA SER A 132 23.92 -7.26 -7.03
C SER A 132 25.37 -7.74 -6.99
N GLN A 133 25.99 -7.89 -8.16
CA GLN A 133 27.44 -8.06 -8.28
C GLN A 133 28.17 -6.71 -8.13
N PRO A 134 29.46 -6.68 -7.77
CA PRO A 134 30.24 -5.44 -7.62
C PRO A 134 30.14 -4.49 -8.82
N GLU A 135 30.11 -5.01 -10.05
CA GLU A 135 30.03 -4.22 -11.29
C GLU A 135 28.63 -3.65 -11.55
N GLU A 136 27.62 -4.19 -10.86
CA GLU A 136 26.22 -3.77 -10.95
C GLU A 136 25.85 -2.79 -9.84
N GLY A 137 26.77 -2.53 -8.91
CA GLY A 137 26.56 -1.58 -7.83
C GLY A 137 26.45 -0.14 -8.31
N ILE A 138 25.75 0.67 -7.51
CA ILE A 138 25.72 2.12 -7.72
C ILE A 138 26.96 2.76 -7.09
N ASN A 139 27.79 3.41 -7.90
CA ASN A 139 28.97 4.12 -7.41
C ASN A 139 28.63 5.58 -7.11
N LEU A 140 28.55 5.94 -5.83
CA LEU A 140 28.14 7.27 -5.40
C LEU A 140 29.20 8.37 -5.61
N LYS A 141 30.46 8.03 -5.93
CA LYS A 141 31.50 9.02 -6.28
C LYS A 141 31.31 9.62 -7.67
N LEU A 142 30.64 8.90 -8.57
CA LEU A 142 30.38 9.36 -9.93
C LEU A 142 29.22 10.37 -10.01
N PHE A 143 28.67 10.76 -8.86
CA PHE A 143 27.57 11.70 -8.76
C PHE A 143 28.04 13.06 -8.28
N ASP A 144 27.69 14.08 -9.05
CA ASP A 144 27.58 15.43 -8.51
C ASP A 144 26.21 15.54 -7.82
N ILE A 145 26.20 15.89 -6.53
CA ILE A 145 25.00 16.01 -5.67
C ILE A 145 23.94 16.94 -6.30
N ASN A 146 24.36 17.81 -7.22
CA ASN A 146 23.50 18.77 -7.91
C ASN A 146 22.72 18.19 -9.10
N ASP A 147 23.23 17.14 -9.76
CA ASP A 147 22.54 16.45 -10.88
C ASP A 147 21.41 15.51 -10.38
N LEU A 148 21.44 15.20 -9.08
CA LEU A 148 20.55 14.27 -8.39
C LEU A 148 19.28 14.92 -7.83
N LYS A 149 19.28 16.25 -7.72
CA LYS A 149 18.17 17.03 -7.18
C LYS A 149 17.17 17.39 -8.28
N SER A 150 16.46 16.41 -8.83
CA SER A 150 15.27 16.72 -9.62
C SER A 150 14.14 17.19 -8.67
N LYS A 151 14.03 18.53 -8.51
CA LYS A 151 13.02 19.38 -7.82
C LYS A 151 11.55 18.86 -7.74
N PRO A 152 10.62 19.55 -7.02
CA PRO A 152 10.67 20.22 -5.72
C PRO A 152 9.46 19.75 -4.85
N ASN A 153 9.68 18.85 -3.90
CA ASN A 153 8.77 18.54 -2.77
C ASN A 153 9.26 17.33 -1.98
N TYR A 154 10.24 16.59 -2.51
CA TYR A 154 10.82 15.42 -1.89
C TYR A 154 12.36 15.55 -1.90
N GLU A 155 12.93 15.79 -0.73
CA GLU A 155 14.35 15.91 -0.45
C GLU A 155 15.04 14.52 -0.45
N TYR A 156 14.84 13.68 -1.49
CA TYR A 156 15.37 12.31 -1.52
C TYR A 156 16.41 12.12 -2.62
N ILE A 157 17.52 11.48 -2.24
CA ILE A 157 18.83 11.72 -2.86
C ILE A 157 19.02 10.93 -4.16
N ILE A 158 18.44 9.73 -4.34
CA ILE A 158 18.49 8.97 -5.61
C ILE A 158 17.22 8.09 -5.73
N PRO A 159 16.34 8.28 -6.75
CA PRO A 159 15.23 7.37 -6.96
C PRO A 159 15.70 6.05 -7.60
N ILE A 160 15.28 4.93 -7.01
CA ILE A 160 15.55 3.57 -7.45
C ILE A 160 14.22 2.89 -7.75
N LEU A 161 14.12 2.28 -8.94
CA LEU A 161 12.98 1.47 -9.32
C LEU A 161 13.43 0.02 -9.51
N ILE A 162 12.80 -0.89 -8.75
CA ILE A 162 13.02 -2.34 -8.86
C ILE A 162 11.73 -2.96 -9.41
N ILE A 163 11.82 -3.58 -10.58
CA ILE A 163 10.70 -4.21 -11.29
C ILE A 163 10.90 -5.72 -11.24
N LEU A 164 9.92 -6.46 -10.72
CA LEU A 164 9.83 -7.91 -10.85
C LEU A 164 8.73 -8.19 -11.87
N LYS A 165 9.08 -8.74 -13.03
CA LYS A 165 8.14 -9.05 -14.12
C LYS A 165 8.03 -10.55 -14.31
N ALA A 166 6.82 -11.09 -14.19
CA ALA A 166 6.58 -12.51 -14.40
C ALA A 166 6.66 -12.86 -15.89
N ILE A 167 7.30 -13.99 -16.21
CA ILE A 167 7.54 -14.51 -17.55
C ILE A 167 6.66 -15.74 -17.79
N GLY A 168 6.13 -15.88 -19.00
CA GLY A 168 5.36 -17.07 -19.40
C GLY A 168 4.00 -17.18 -18.71
N THR A 169 3.44 -16.07 -18.21
CA THR A 169 2.17 -16.06 -17.49
C THR A 169 0.97 -15.89 -18.43
N PRO A 170 -0.20 -16.46 -18.10
CA PRO A 170 -1.41 -16.29 -18.91
C PRO A 170 -1.92 -14.85 -18.90
N VAL A 171 -1.64 -14.11 -17.82
CA VAL A 171 -1.96 -12.70 -17.67
C VAL A 171 -0.67 -11.96 -17.30
N PRO A 172 -0.31 -10.87 -17.99
CA PRO A 172 0.86 -10.06 -17.62
C PRO A 172 0.75 -9.57 -16.18
N GLN A 173 1.76 -9.85 -15.36
CA GLN A 173 1.85 -9.34 -14.00
C GLN A 173 3.27 -8.88 -13.70
N ALA A 174 3.38 -7.73 -13.05
CA ALA A 174 4.64 -7.19 -12.59
C ALA A 174 4.45 -6.46 -11.27
N GLN A 175 5.51 -6.40 -10.47
CA GLN A 175 5.56 -5.62 -9.24
C GLN A 175 6.64 -4.54 -9.37
N TYR A 176 6.22 -3.30 -9.17
CA TYR A 176 7.05 -2.11 -9.21
C TYR A 176 7.32 -1.66 -7.78
N ASN A 177 8.60 -1.54 -7.43
CA ASN A 177 9.05 -1.23 -6.09
C ASN A 177 9.89 0.05 -6.15
N TYR A 178 9.36 1.12 -5.55
CA TYR A 178 9.96 2.43 -5.55
C TYR A 178 10.72 2.65 -4.25
N ALA A 179 12.02 2.88 -4.40
CA ALA A 179 12.92 3.14 -3.30
C ALA A 179 13.70 4.42 -3.52
N TYR A 180 14.27 4.96 -2.45
CA TYR A 180 15.29 6.00 -2.51
C TYR A 180 16.45 5.68 -1.58
N LEU A 181 17.60 6.29 -1.83
CA LEU A 181 18.71 6.30 -0.89
C LEU A 181 18.61 7.48 0.06
N GLU A 182 18.69 7.18 1.34
CA GLU A 182 18.74 8.12 2.45
C GLU A 182 20.17 8.15 2.98
N GLU A 183 20.77 9.34 3.03
CA GLU A 183 22.09 9.55 3.63
C GLU A 183 21.96 9.69 5.14
N LYS A 184 22.81 8.97 5.87
CA LYS A 184 23.01 9.12 7.31
C LYS A 184 24.44 9.59 7.55
N GLU A 185 24.57 10.75 8.18
CA GLU A 185 25.86 11.22 8.67
C GLU A 185 26.18 10.54 10.01
N ILE A 186 27.21 9.71 10.03
CA ILE A 186 27.78 9.20 11.28
C ILE A 186 28.94 10.13 11.67
N LYS A 187 28.79 10.86 12.78
CA LYS A 187 29.84 11.72 13.34
C LYS A 187 30.63 10.93 14.37
N GLU A 188 31.55 10.08 13.91
CA GLU A 188 32.56 9.47 14.78
C GLU A 188 33.96 10.03 14.48
N ASN A 189 34.63 10.52 15.53
CA ASN A 189 36.07 10.81 15.54
C ASN A 189 36.63 11.64 14.34
N LYS A 190 35.99 12.76 14.00
CA LYS A 190 36.45 13.74 12.98
C LYS A 190 36.57 13.21 11.53
N LYS A 191 36.14 11.98 11.24
CA LYS A 191 35.89 11.51 9.86
C LYS A 191 34.38 11.48 9.63
N SER A 192 33.90 12.30 8.70
CA SER A 192 32.53 12.21 8.20
C SER A 192 32.45 11.04 7.21
N GLU A 193 32.03 9.87 7.67
CA GLU A 193 31.71 8.75 6.78
C GLU A 193 30.21 8.78 6.50
N LYS A 194 29.87 8.72 5.20
CA LYS A 194 28.48 8.75 4.74
C LYS A 194 27.98 7.32 4.66
N GLU A 195 26.97 6.99 5.45
CA GLU A 195 26.25 5.72 5.34
C GLU A 195 24.97 5.94 4.54
N TYR A 196 24.61 5.00 3.67
CA TYR A 196 23.36 5.07 2.93
C TYR A 196 22.43 3.94 3.31
N ARG A 197 21.15 4.28 3.47
CA ARG A 197 20.07 3.33 3.66
C ARG A 197 19.11 3.39 2.49
N ILE A 198 18.71 2.24 1.97
CA ILE A 198 17.63 2.15 0.98
C ILE A 198 16.28 2.14 1.70
N VAL A 199 15.36 3.00 1.24
CA VAL A 199 14.01 3.13 1.80
C VAL A 199 12.98 2.87 0.72
N LEU A 200 12.22 1.77 0.86
CA LEU A 200 11.09 1.46 0.00
C LEU A 200 9.88 2.30 0.42
N TYR A 201 9.46 3.25 -0.40
CA TYR A 201 8.36 4.16 -0.05
C TYR A 201 7.05 3.83 -0.75
N ARG A 202 7.10 3.12 -1.88
CA ARG A 202 5.89 2.78 -2.65
C ARG A 202 6.02 1.44 -3.36
N GLN A 203 4.92 0.70 -3.47
CA GLN A 203 4.84 -0.54 -4.24
C GLN A 203 3.57 -0.54 -5.09
N LYS A 204 3.69 -0.94 -6.36
CA LYS A 204 2.55 -1.12 -7.27
C LYS A 204 2.58 -2.52 -7.88
N ILE A 205 1.41 -3.09 -8.10
CA ILE A 205 1.23 -4.35 -8.81
C ILE A 205 0.49 -4.02 -10.10
N GLN A 206 1.10 -4.38 -11.22
CA GLN A 206 0.42 -4.45 -12.51
C GLN A 206 -0.25 -5.82 -12.62
N PHE A 207 -1.51 -5.83 -13.01
CA PHE A 207 -2.23 -7.04 -13.40
C PHE A 207 -3.00 -6.75 -14.70
N ALA A 208 -2.65 -7.47 -15.76
CA ALA A 208 -3.01 -7.13 -17.14
C ALA A 208 -2.64 -5.67 -17.46
N ASN A 209 -3.64 -4.83 -17.76
CA ASN A 209 -3.46 -3.43 -18.11
C ASN A 209 -3.83 -2.47 -16.96
N LYS A 210 -4.01 -2.99 -15.74
CA LYS A 210 -4.37 -2.20 -14.57
C LYS A 210 -3.21 -2.18 -13.58
N TYR A 211 -3.04 -1.04 -12.92
CA TYR A 211 -2.05 -0.85 -11.86
C TYR A 211 -2.77 -0.64 -10.53
N PHE A 212 -2.22 -1.24 -9.49
CA PHE A 212 -2.79 -1.22 -8.16
C PHE A 212 -1.70 -0.86 -7.16
N GLU A 213 -1.98 0.11 -6.31
CA GLU A 213 -1.05 0.50 -5.24
C GLU A 213 -1.22 -0.45 -4.06
N VAL A 214 -0.10 -1.00 -3.59
CA VAL A 214 -0.09 -1.93 -2.45
C VAL A 214 -0.15 -1.11 -1.17
N GLN A 215 -1.16 -1.38 -0.35
CA GLN A 215 -1.29 -0.80 0.98
C GLN A 215 -1.25 -1.90 2.03
N GLU A 216 -0.48 -1.68 3.10
CA GLU A 216 -0.49 -2.57 4.26
C GLU A 216 -1.82 -2.42 5.00
N ILE A 217 -2.47 -3.55 5.28
CA ILE A 217 -3.65 -3.63 6.13
C ILE A 217 -3.21 -4.36 7.40
N PHE A 218 -3.46 -3.71 8.53
CA PHE A 218 -3.05 -4.20 9.84
C PHE A 218 -4.07 -5.23 10.33
N GLY A 219 -3.59 -6.37 10.84
CA GLY A 219 -4.44 -7.46 11.35
C GLY A 219 -4.66 -8.64 10.39
N ILE A 220 -4.05 -8.69 9.21
CA ILE A 220 -4.17 -9.85 8.28
C ILE A 220 -3.13 -10.95 8.58
N GLU A 221 -2.68 -11.08 9.82
CA GLU A 221 -1.65 -12.08 10.13
C GLU A 221 -2.24 -13.49 10.05
N LYS A 222 -2.00 -14.16 8.91
CA LYS A 222 -2.18 -15.60 8.79
C LYS A 222 -1.03 -16.28 9.51
N SER A 223 -1.15 -16.43 10.84
CA SER A 223 -0.32 -17.41 11.55
C SER A 223 -0.66 -18.80 11.01
N ASN A 224 0.25 -19.38 10.22
CA ASN A 224 0.26 -20.81 9.87
C ASN A 224 0.91 -21.66 10.98
N THR A 225 1.32 -21.04 12.08
CA THR A 225 1.76 -21.73 13.29
C THR A 225 0.53 -22.12 14.10
N PRO A 226 0.30 -23.41 14.42
CA PRO A 226 -0.69 -23.78 15.42
C PRO A 226 -0.36 -23.01 16.70
N PRO A 227 -1.34 -22.37 17.37
CA PRO A 227 -1.08 -21.72 18.64
C PRO A 227 -0.53 -22.77 19.61
N LEU A 228 0.67 -22.52 20.15
CA LEU A 228 1.34 -23.39 21.13
C LEU A 228 0.54 -23.47 22.45
N ASN A 229 -0.43 -22.58 22.68
CA ASN A 229 -1.27 -22.55 23.88
C ASN A 229 -2.74 -22.21 23.52
N PRO A 230 -3.74 -22.94 24.05
CA PRO A 230 -5.16 -22.69 23.79
C PRO A 230 -5.74 -21.43 24.48
N VAL A 231 -4.96 -20.76 25.34
CA VAL A 231 -5.40 -19.59 26.13
C VAL A 231 -5.20 -18.26 25.40
N ASP A 232 -4.34 -18.22 24.37
CA ASP A 232 -4.02 -16.99 23.60
C ASP A 232 -4.88 -16.83 22.33
N THR A 233 -5.89 -17.68 22.14
CA THR A 233 -6.73 -17.72 20.92
C THR A 233 -7.52 -16.43 20.72
N SER A 234 -7.88 -15.71 21.80
CA SER A 234 -8.69 -14.49 21.77
C SER A 234 -7.94 -13.23 21.32
N LEU A 235 -6.61 -13.29 21.21
CA LEU A 235 -5.76 -12.16 20.77
C LEU A 235 -5.13 -12.37 19.40
N SER A 236 -5.45 -13.48 18.71
CA SER A 236 -4.83 -13.80 17.41
C SER A 236 -5.12 -12.78 16.29
N GLY A 237 -5.86 -11.69 16.54
CA GLY A 237 -6.09 -10.62 15.58
C GLY A 237 -6.89 -11.03 14.34
N LYS A 238 -7.37 -12.28 14.30
CA LYS A 238 -8.12 -12.87 13.19
C LYS A 238 -9.63 -12.74 13.35
N GLU A 239 -10.13 -12.61 14.57
CA GLU A 239 -11.57 -12.54 14.86
C GLU A 239 -12.08 -11.11 14.90
N CYS A 240 -13.36 -10.93 14.58
CA CYS A 240 -14.01 -9.64 14.68
C CYS A 240 -14.09 -9.19 16.14
N VAL A 241 -13.58 -7.99 16.44
CA VAL A 241 -13.54 -7.45 17.81
C VAL A 241 -14.91 -7.08 18.38
N ILE A 242 -15.97 -7.17 17.58
CA ILE A 242 -17.34 -6.86 18.01
C ILE A 242 -18.09 -8.14 18.37
N CYS A 243 -18.14 -9.12 17.46
CA CYS A 243 -18.88 -10.36 17.72
C CYS A 243 -18.02 -11.48 18.32
N LEU A 244 -16.69 -11.42 18.16
CA LEU A 244 -15.74 -12.46 18.60
C LEU A 244 -16.13 -13.87 18.10
N THR A 245 -16.84 -13.95 16.98
CA THR A 245 -17.40 -15.21 16.43
C THR A 245 -16.92 -15.44 15.00
N GLU A 246 -16.94 -14.40 14.18
CA GLU A 246 -16.57 -14.46 12.77
C GLU A 246 -15.20 -13.83 12.54
N GLU A 247 -14.48 -14.30 11.52
CA GLU A 247 -13.20 -13.71 11.14
C GLU A 247 -13.35 -12.25 10.67
N GLY A 248 -12.38 -11.42 11.03
CA GLY A 248 -12.25 -10.06 10.53
C GLY A 248 -11.91 -10.08 9.05
N ASN A 249 -12.84 -9.57 8.22
CA ASN A 249 -12.65 -9.47 6.77
C ASN A 249 -12.89 -8.05 6.24
N THR A 250 -13.14 -7.10 7.13
CA THR A 250 -13.43 -5.71 6.79
C THR A 250 -12.41 -4.78 7.46
N ALA A 251 -11.69 -4.03 6.64
CA ALA A 251 -10.74 -3.01 7.06
C ALA A 251 -11.38 -1.60 7.07
N ILE A 252 -11.03 -0.81 8.08
CA ILE A 252 -11.57 0.54 8.28
C ILE A 252 -10.65 1.59 7.63
N LEU A 253 -11.16 2.42 6.73
CA LEU A 253 -10.39 3.50 6.11
C LEU A 253 -10.55 4.83 6.87
N PRO A 254 -9.47 5.62 7.06
CA PRO A 254 -8.14 5.47 6.46
C PRO A 254 -7.12 4.68 7.31
N CYS A 255 -7.49 4.24 8.51
CA CYS A 255 -6.55 3.63 9.47
C CYS A 255 -6.10 2.20 9.11
N ARG A 256 -6.82 1.53 8.20
CA ARG A 256 -6.58 0.18 7.68
C ARG A 256 -6.50 -0.94 8.73
N HIS A 257 -7.16 -0.77 9.88
CA HIS A 257 -7.33 -1.86 10.84
C HIS A 257 -8.42 -2.82 10.35
N MET A 258 -8.04 -4.07 10.09
CA MET A 258 -8.97 -5.16 9.81
C MET A 258 -9.41 -5.79 11.13
N CYS A 259 -10.57 -5.39 11.64
CA CYS A 259 -11.07 -5.81 12.95
C CYS A 259 -12.57 -6.14 12.96
N LEU A 260 -13.24 -6.03 11.80
CA LEU A 260 -14.68 -6.24 11.68
C LEU A 260 -14.99 -7.38 10.72
N CYS A 261 -15.99 -8.20 11.03
CA CYS A 261 -16.64 -9.06 10.05
C CYS A 261 -17.66 -8.23 9.23
N ASN A 262 -18.13 -8.78 8.11
CA ASN A 262 -19.08 -8.12 7.22
C ASN A 262 -20.36 -7.66 7.96
N THR A 263 -20.92 -8.52 8.82
CA THR A 263 -22.14 -8.20 9.58
C THR A 263 -21.93 -7.03 10.53
N CYS A 264 -20.88 -7.07 11.36
CA CYS A 264 -20.57 -6.00 12.31
C CYS A 264 -20.17 -4.70 11.61
N ALA A 265 -19.51 -4.77 10.45
CA ALA A 265 -19.19 -3.60 9.65
C ALA A 265 -20.44 -2.87 9.15
N ASN A 266 -21.48 -3.60 8.76
CA ASN A 266 -22.76 -3.00 8.33
C ASN A 266 -23.48 -2.29 9.48
N ILE A 267 -23.38 -2.81 10.72
CA ILE A 267 -23.92 -2.16 11.92
C ILE A 267 -23.14 -0.90 12.25
N ILE A 268 -21.80 -0.99 12.27
CA ILE A 268 -20.92 0.16 12.56
C ILE A 268 -21.16 1.30 11.58
N ARG A 269 -21.33 1.01 10.28
CA ARG A 269 -21.70 2.04 9.29
C ARG A 269 -22.89 2.89 9.75
N MET A 270 -23.90 2.28 10.37
CA MET A 270 -25.14 2.95 10.73
C MET A 270 -25.11 3.63 12.11
N GLN A 271 -24.19 3.23 13.00
CA GLN A 271 -24.25 3.60 14.42
C GLN A 271 -22.98 4.25 14.97
N ASN A 272 -21.80 3.98 14.40
CA ASN A 272 -20.53 4.42 14.96
C ASN A 272 -19.55 4.87 13.88
N THR A 273 -18.99 6.06 14.06
CA THR A 273 -18.08 6.70 13.11
C THR A 273 -16.61 6.57 13.48
N LYS A 274 -16.23 5.72 14.44
CA LYS A 274 -14.83 5.58 14.88
C LYS A 274 -14.33 4.12 14.83
N CYS A 275 -13.07 3.96 14.46
CA CYS A 275 -12.36 2.68 14.48
C CYS A 275 -12.27 2.11 15.90
N PRO A 276 -12.63 0.84 16.16
CA PRO A 276 -12.50 0.22 17.49
C PRO A 276 -11.07 0.15 18.01
N ILE A 277 -10.08 0.05 17.12
CA ILE A 277 -8.66 -0.12 17.49
C ILE A 277 -8.00 1.23 17.79
N CYS A 278 -8.07 2.17 16.85
CA CYS A 278 -7.33 3.44 16.96
C CYS A 278 -8.20 4.67 17.19
N ARG A 279 -9.53 4.50 17.30
CA ARG A 279 -10.52 5.57 17.51
C ARG A 279 -10.57 6.65 16.42
N GLN A 280 -9.85 6.46 15.31
CA GLN A 280 -9.86 7.36 14.16
C GLN A 280 -11.23 7.33 13.45
N GLY A 281 -11.67 8.48 12.94
CA GLY A 281 -12.92 8.60 12.20
C GLY A 281 -12.96 7.73 10.95
N ILE A 282 -14.06 7.00 10.76
CA ILE A 282 -14.30 6.12 9.62
C ILE A 282 -14.75 6.96 8.43
N LYS A 283 -14.02 6.86 7.32
CA LYS A 283 -14.39 7.47 6.04
C LYS A 283 -14.88 6.46 5.00
N GLY A 284 -14.57 5.19 5.21
CA GLY A 284 -14.92 4.11 4.30
C GLY A 284 -14.66 2.75 4.94
N LEU A 285 -15.28 1.71 4.40
CA LEU A 285 -15.06 0.32 4.79
C LEU A 285 -14.59 -0.45 3.57
N LEU A 286 -13.56 -1.28 3.73
CA LEU A 286 -13.02 -2.14 2.69
C LEU A 286 -13.28 -3.61 3.06
N GLN A 287 -14.16 -4.28 2.33
CA GLN A 287 -14.49 -5.69 2.52
C GLN A 287 -13.62 -6.56 1.61
N ILE A 288 -12.92 -7.51 2.21
CA ILE A 288 -12.04 -8.46 1.53
C ILE A 288 -12.82 -9.75 1.33
N ALA A 289 -13.12 -10.09 0.08
CA ALA A 289 -13.70 -11.39 -0.26
C ALA A 289 -12.58 -12.45 -0.30
N VAL A 290 -12.55 -13.33 0.68
CA VAL A 290 -11.68 -14.51 0.68
C VAL A 290 -12.49 -15.66 0.10
N ASP A 291 -12.18 -16.07 -1.13
CA ASP A 291 -12.76 -17.28 -1.73
C ASP A 291 -12.22 -18.51 -0.98
N ASN A 292 -12.95 -18.94 0.04
CA ASN A 292 -12.70 -20.23 0.70
C ASN A 292 -13.15 -21.34 -0.25
N LYS A 293 -12.30 -21.70 -1.23
CA LYS A 293 -12.40 -23.01 -1.87
C LYS A 293 -12.09 -24.04 -0.79
N LYS A 294 -13.14 -24.56 -0.15
CA LYS A 294 -13.06 -25.80 0.62
C LYS A 294 -12.53 -26.86 -0.33
N GLU A 295 -11.35 -27.39 -0.06
CA GLU A 295 -10.93 -28.66 -0.63
C GLU A 295 -11.95 -29.69 -0.14
N SER A 296 -12.93 -30.00 -0.99
CA SER A 296 -13.74 -31.19 -0.83
C SER A 296 -12.82 -32.37 -1.10
N SER A 297 -12.15 -32.83 -0.06
CA SER A 297 -11.56 -34.16 0.00
C SER A 297 -12.64 -35.17 -0.34
N ILE A 298 -12.47 -35.80 -1.49
CA ILE A 298 -13.18 -37.01 -1.89
C ILE A 298 -12.66 -38.10 -0.97
N GLU A 299 -13.50 -38.56 -0.04
CA GLU A 299 -13.42 -39.91 0.54
C GLU A 299 -14.48 -40.79 -0.13
#